data_AF-A0A6C0L5B2-F1
#
_entry.id   AF-A0A6C0L5B2-F1
#
_cell.length_a   1.000
_cell.length_b   1.000
_cell.length_c   1.000
_cell.angle_alpha   90.00
_cell.angle_beta   90.00
_cell.angle_gamma   90.00
#
_symmetry.space_group_name_H-M   'P 1'
#
loop_
_entity.id
_entity.type
_entity.pdbx_description
1 polymer ?
#
loop_
_entity_poly.entity_id
_entity_poly.type
_entity_poly.pdbx_seq_one_letter_code
_entity_poly.pdbx_strand_id
1 'polypeptide(L)'
;MKPKELKTSAKLVLSGDDNVPDMPMNDAQVNHLRRLLAWMRCEWMLDDDMQRGFISGAQGCVEMGAATPEEAGALLAEQAEKIKQCPAYVRQAVKMLTKALRDHERAAGILEPHGGGEVEP
;
A
#
# COMPACT_ATOMS: atom_id res chain seq x y z
N MET A 1 31.03 22.37 11.36
CA MET A 1 29.95 21.46 10.91
C MET A 1 30.15 20.12 11.61
N LYS A 2 29.22 19.70 12.48
CA LYS A 2 29.27 18.35 13.05
C LYS A 2 28.79 17.36 11.99
N PRO A 3 29.45 16.21 11.80
CA PRO A 3 28.98 15.18 10.87
C PRO A 3 27.59 14.72 11.30
N LYS A 4 26.65 14.65 10.34
CA LYS A 4 25.34 14.04 10.56
C LYS A 4 25.59 12.57 10.90
N GLU A 5 25.27 12.17 12.13
CA GLU A 5 25.18 10.75 12.49
C GLU A 5 24.14 10.10 11.57
N LEU A 6 24.61 9.18 10.72
CA LEU A 6 23.74 8.31 9.93
C LEU A 6 23.02 7.40 10.92
N LYS A 7 21.78 7.75 11.26
CA LYS A 7 20.87 6.84 11.97
C LYS A 7 20.84 5.52 11.21
N THR A 8 21.35 4.47 11.83
CA THR A 8 21.31 3.12 11.28
C THR A 8 19.84 2.75 11.13
N SER A 9 19.35 2.67 9.89
CA SER A 9 17.96 2.31 9.62
C SER A 9 17.67 0.95 10.24
N ALA A 10 16.60 0.84 11.02
CA ALA A 10 16.22 -0.41 11.66
C ALA A 10 16.04 -1.50 10.58
N LYS A 11 16.71 -2.64 10.71
CA LYS A 11 16.74 -3.66 9.65
C LYS A 11 15.37 -4.34 9.52
N LEU A 12 14.76 -4.31 8.33
CA LEU A 12 13.55 -5.12 8.07
C LEU A 12 13.95 -6.59 8.04
N VAL A 13 13.27 -7.41 8.83
CA VAL A 13 13.42 -8.86 8.81
C VAL A 13 12.13 -9.46 8.29
N LEU A 14 12.22 -10.22 7.19
CA LEU A 14 11.13 -11.10 6.80
C LEU A 14 11.20 -12.32 7.71
N SER A 15 10.36 -12.35 8.74
CA SER A 15 10.20 -13.53 9.58
C SER A 15 9.51 -14.62 8.76
N GLY A 16 10.17 -15.77 8.63
CA GLY A 16 9.59 -16.95 8.03
C GLY A 16 8.62 -17.67 8.96
N ASP A 17 8.11 -18.82 8.52
CA ASP A 17 7.50 -19.80 9.42
C ASP A 17 8.59 -20.71 10.05
N ASP A 18 8.18 -21.73 10.80
CA ASP A 18 9.11 -22.68 11.43
C ASP A 18 10.11 -23.33 10.45
N ASN A 19 9.86 -23.26 9.14
CA ASN A 19 10.69 -23.83 8.08
C ASN A 19 11.50 -22.80 7.28
N VAL A 20 11.32 -21.50 7.52
CA VAL A 20 11.99 -20.43 6.76
C VAL A 20 12.78 -19.53 7.72
N PRO A 21 14.12 -19.46 7.60
CA PRO A 21 14.92 -18.63 8.49
C PRO A 21 14.63 -17.14 8.25
N ASP A 22 14.79 -16.35 9.32
CA ASP A 22 14.73 -14.89 9.27
C ASP A 22 15.66 -14.34 8.18
N MET A 23 15.08 -13.60 7.22
CA MET A 23 15.83 -12.99 6.14
C MET A 23 15.98 -11.49 6.38
N PRO A 24 17.13 -11.04 6.92
CA PRO A 24 17.42 -9.64 7.04
C PRO A 24 17.58 -8.97 5.68
N MET A 25 16.85 -7.88 5.45
CA MET A 25 16.90 -7.12 4.21
C MET A 25 17.85 -5.94 4.30
N ASN A 26 18.50 -5.59 3.19
CA ASN A 26 19.22 -4.33 3.03
C ASN A 26 18.29 -3.23 2.47
N ASP A 27 18.74 -1.97 2.53
CA ASP A 27 17.95 -0.81 2.10
C ASP A 27 17.48 -0.89 0.65
N ALA A 28 18.30 -1.44 -0.26
CA ALA A 28 17.94 -1.60 -1.66
C ALA A 28 16.81 -2.61 -1.85
N GLN A 29 16.83 -3.72 -1.10
CA GLN A 29 15.77 -4.72 -1.10
C GLN A 29 14.48 -4.18 -0.47
N VAL A 30 14.57 -3.41 0.63
CA VAL A 30 13.41 -2.71 1.22
C VAL A 30 12.80 -1.73 0.21
N ASN A 31 13.64 -0.95 -0.49
CA ASN A 31 13.18 -0.04 -1.53
C ASN A 31 12.53 -0.77 -2.73
N HIS A 32 13.06 -1.93 -3.10
CA HIS A 32 12.44 -2.78 -4.13
C HIS A 32 11.06 -3.26 -3.67
N LEU A 33 10.92 -3.72 -2.42
CA LEU A 33 9.63 -4.12 -1.86
C LEU A 33 8.62 -2.98 -1.83
N ARG A 34 9.03 -1.75 -1.49
CA ARG A 34 8.14 -0.57 -1.57
C ARG A 34 7.56 -0.40 -2.97
N ARG A 35 8.40 -0.50 -3.99
CA ARG A 35 7.99 -0.37 -5.41
C ARG A 35 7.11 -1.53 -5.84
N LEU A 36 7.45 -2.76 -5.46
CA LEU A 36 6.66 -3.95 -5.76
C LEU A 36 5.27 -3.86 -5.11
N LEU A 37 5.20 -3.44 -3.85
CA LEU A 37 3.94 -3.23 -3.15
C LEU A 37 3.10 -2.16 -3.84
N ALA A 38 3.70 -1.01 -4.20
CA ALA A 38 3.00 0.04 -4.93
C ALA A 38 2.44 -0.48 -6.27
N TRP A 39 3.24 -1.23 -7.04
CA TRP A 39 2.82 -1.81 -8.31
C TRP A 39 1.64 -2.79 -8.14
N MET A 40 1.72 -3.71 -7.17
CA MET A 40 0.64 -4.66 -6.90
C MET A 40 -0.67 -3.97 -6.49
N ARG A 41 -0.58 -2.90 -5.69
CA ARG A 41 -1.75 -2.11 -5.28
C ARG A 41 -2.39 -1.40 -6.47
N CYS A 42 -1.59 -0.90 -7.41
CA CYS A 42 -2.09 -0.29 -8.63
C CYS A 42 -2.75 -1.30 -9.57
N GLU A 43 -2.07 -2.42 -9.85
CA GLU A 43 -2.55 -3.44 -10.79
C GLU A 43 -3.93 -3.97 -10.41
N TRP A 44 -4.11 -4.21 -9.11
CA TRP A 44 -5.34 -4.78 -8.54
C TRP A 44 -6.25 -3.74 -7.88
N MET A 45 -5.91 -2.44 -7.96
CA MET A 45 -6.65 -1.33 -7.35
C MET A 45 -7.05 -1.61 -5.88
N LEU A 46 -6.09 -2.10 -5.08
CA LEU A 46 -6.28 -2.56 -3.70
C LEU A 46 -6.15 -1.42 -2.66
N ASP A 47 -6.26 -0.17 -3.09
CA ASP A 47 -6.18 1.01 -2.24
C ASP A 47 -7.49 1.80 -2.33
N ASP A 48 -8.08 2.11 -1.18
CA ASP A 48 -9.37 2.78 -1.10
C ASP A 48 -9.33 4.20 -1.70
N ASP A 49 -8.23 4.94 -1.56
CA ASP A 49 -8.07 6.26 -2.17
C ASP A 49 -7.98 6.16 -3.69
N MET A 50 -7.33 5.11 -4.21
CA MET A 50 -7.33 4.84 -5.65
C MET A 50 -8.73 4.50 -6.16
N GLN A 51 -9.48 3.66 -5.44
CA GLN A 51 -10.86 3.32 -5.80
C GLN A 51 -11.77 4.55 -5.78
N ARG A 52 -11.65 5.40 -4.74
CA ARG A 52 -12.36 6.69 -4.65
C ARG A 52 -12.04 7.58 -5.85
N GLY A 53 -10.76 7.75 -6.16
CA GLY A 53 -10.32 8.57 -7.30
C GLY A 53 -10.87 8.06 -8.63
N PHE A 54 -10.90 6.73 -8.83
CA PHE A 54 -11.46 6.12 -10.04
C PHE A 54 -12.97 6.37 -10.18
N ILE A 55 -13.73 6.24 -9.09
CA ILE A 55 -15.16 6.54 -9.06
C ILE A 55 -15.42 8.01 -9.34
N SER A 56 -14.70 8.91 -8.66
CA SER A 56 -14.84 10.36 -8.88
C SER A 56 -14.48 10.77 -10.32
N GLY A 57 -13.46 10.13 -10.92
CA GLY A 57 -13.12 10.34 -12.33
C GLY A 57 -14.25 9.92 -13.28
N ALA A 58 -14.82 8.73 -13.06
CA ALA A 58 -15.95 8.23 -13.85
C ALA A 58 -17.18 9.15 -13.74
N GLN A 59 -17.49 9.64 -12.53
CA GLN A 59 -18.55 10.63 -12.30
C GLN A 59 -18.28 11.93 -13.05
N GLY A 60 -17.06 12.47 -12.95
CA GLY A 60 -16.67 13.69 -13.66
C GLY A 60 -16.77 13.56 -15.18
N CYS A 61 -16.47 12.39 -15.75
CA CYS A 61 -16.66 12.14 -17.19
C CYS A 61 -18.13 12.23 -17.62
N VAL A 62 -19.06 11.76 -16.79
CA VAL A 62 -20.51 11.89 -17.04
C VAL A 62 -20.95 13.33 -16.95
N GLU A 63 -20.54 14.04 -15.88
CA GLU A 63 -20.89 15.45 -15.68
C GLU A 63 -20.41 16.36 -16.81
N MET A 64 -19.24 16.07 -17.37
CA MET A 64 -18.66 16.80 -18.50
C MET A 64 -19.24 16.39 -19.86
N GLY A 65 -20.14 15.42 -19.90
CA GLY A 65 -20.72 14.88 -21.14
C GLY A 65 -19.72 14.10 -22.01
N ALA A 66 -18.60 13.66 -21.43
CA ALA A 66 -17.59 12.86 -22.12
C ALA A 66 -17.93 11.36 -22.16
N ALA A 67 -18.85 10.90 -21.31
CA ALA A 67 -19.39 9.55 -21.28
C ALA A 67 -20.86 9.57 -20.83
N THR A 68 -21.63 8.54 -21.20
CA THR A 68 -22.96 8.32 -20.63
C THR A 68 -22.89 7.66 -19.25
N PRO A 69 -23.93 7.76 -18.40
CA PRO A 69 -24.00 7.03 -17.15
C PRO A 69 -23.84 5.51 -17.32
N GLU A 70 -24.39 4.95 -18.41
CA GLU A 70 -24.29 3.53 -18.73
C GLU A 70 -22.85 3.11 -19.07
N GLU A 71 -22.13 3.92 -19.86
CA GLU A 71 -20.73 3.67 -20.21
C GLU A 71 -19.82 3.75 -18.98
N ALA A 72 -19.99 4.80 -18.17
CA ALA A 72 -19.25 4.94 -16.92
C ALA A 72 -19.54 3.80 -15.94
N GLY A 73 -20.81 3.39 -15.83
CA GLY A 73 -21.24 2.26 -15.01
C GLY A 73 -20.65 0.93 -15.48
N ALA A 74 -20.61 0.69 -16.80
CA ALA A 74 -20.01 -0.52 -17.37
C ALA A 74 -18.50 -0.60 -17.06
N LEU A 75 -17.78 0.51 -17.17
CA LEU A 75 -16.35 0.59 -16.87
C LEU A 75 -16.05 0.37 -15.38
N LEU A 76 -16.88 0.93 -14.49
CA LEU A 76 -16.80 0.65 -13.05
C LEU A 76 -17.07 -0.82 -12.73
N ALA A 77 -18.06 -1.44 -13.39
CA ALA A 77 -18.39 -2.84 -13.20
C ALA A 77 -17.26 -3.76 -13.69
N GLU A 78 -16.69 -3.51 -14.86
CA GLU A 78 -15.54 -4.24 -15.40
C GLU A 78 -14.35 -4.20 -14.42
N GLN A 79 -14.02 -3.00 -13.93
CA GLN A 79 -12.92 -2.85 -12.98
C GLN A 79 -13.21 -3.56 -11.66
N ALA A 80 -14.46 -3.54 -11.17
CA ALA A 80 -14.86 -4.27 -9.98
C ALA A 80 -14.69 -5.79 -10.15
N GLU A 81 -15.04 -6.33 -11.32
CA GLU A 81 -14.81 -7.75 -11.65
C GLU A 81 -13.32 -8.08 -11.70
N LYS A 82 -12.50 -7.22 -12.32
CA LYS A 82 -11.03 -7.38 -12.28
C LYS A 82 -10.52 -7.44 -10.85
N ILE A 83 -10.97 -6.52 -9.99
CA ILE A 83 -10.58 -6.52 -8.57
C ILE A 83 -10.97 -7.84 -7.92
N LYS A 84 -12.19 -8.36 -8.13
CA LYS A 84 -12.66 -9.62 -7.52
C LYS A 84 -11.78 -10.81 -7.91
N GLN A 85 -11.23 -10.83 -9.12
CA GLN A 85 -10.34 -11.88 -9.59
C GLN A 85 -8.97 -11.90 -8.89
N CYS A 86 -8.62 -10.86 -8.12
CA CYS A 86 -7.37 -10.85 -7.36
C CYS A 86 -7.33 -12.02 -6.36
N PRO A 87 -6.35 -12.95 -6.48
CA PRO A 87 -6.26 -14.11 -5.61
C PRO A 87 -6.12 -13.75 -4.14
N ALA A 88 -6.70 -14.56 -3.24
CA ALA A 88 -6.69 -14.32 -1.81
C ALA A 88 -5.26 -14.20 -1.24
N TYR A 89 -4.33 -15.03 -1.71
CA TYR A 89 -2.93 -14.98 -1.27
C TYR A 89 -2.24 -13.66 -1.65
N VAL A 90 -2.62 -13.03 -2.78
CA VAL A 90 -2.10 -11.72 -3.19
C VAL A 90 -2.62 -10.63 -2.25
N ARG A 91 -3.91 -10.63 -1.93
CA ARG A 91 -4.50 -9.67 -0.98
C ARG A 91 -3.85 -9.77 0.39
N GLN A 92 -3.64 -11.01 0.85
CA GLN A 92 -2.97 -11.26 2.13
C GLN A 92 -1.51 -10.79 2.10
N ALA A 93 -0.76 -11.09 1.03
CA ALA A 93 0.62 -10.63 0.87
C ALA A 93 0.71 -9.10 0.90
N VAL A 94 -0.15 -8.40 0.15
CA VAL A 94 -0.21 -6.93 0.15
C VAL A 94 -0.46 -6.38 1.56
N LYS A 95 -1.41 -6.96 2.31
CA LYS A 95 -1.69 -6.55 3.70
C LYS A 95 -0.49 -6.76 4.62
N MET A 96 0.13 -7.94 4.56
CA MET A 96 1.28 -8.30 5.40
C MET A 96 2.51 -7.43 5.08
N LEU A 97 2.82 -7.24 3.79
CA LEU A 97 3.93 -6.40 3.34
C LEU A 97 3.71 -4.93 3.70
N THR A 98 2.47 -4.43 3.59
CA THR A 98 2.14 -3.06 4.02
C THR A 98 2.42 -2.87 5.50
N LYS A 99 2.00 -3.82 6.34
CA LYS A 99 2.27 -3.78 7.79
C LYS A 99 3.78 -3.82 8.06
N ALA A 100 4.50 -4.76 7.46
CA ALA A 100 5.94 -4.94 7.65
C ALA A 100 6.73 -3.68 7.27
N LEU A 101 6.40 -3.07 6.13
CA LEU A 101 7.03 -1.81 5.69
C LEU A 101 6.69 -0.65 6.63
N ARG A 102 5.43 -0.51 7.08
CA ARG A 102 5.04 0.54 8.04
C ARG A 102 5.76 0.39 9.38
N ASP A 103 5.88 -0.83 9.89
CA ASP A 103 6.57 -1.09 11.15
C ASP A 103 8.07 -0.79 11.03
N HIS A 104 8.69 -1.15 9.91
CA HIS A 104 10.07 -0.77 9.59
C HIS A 104 10.24 0.75 9.48
N GLU A 105 9.32 1.45 8.78
CA GLU A 105 9.37 2.91 8.64
C GLU A 105 9.19 3.63 9.98
N ARG A 106 8.35 3.10 10.87
CA ARG A 106 8.23 3.58 12.26
C ARG A 106 9.54 3.35 13.03
N ALA A 107 10.12 2.15 12.95
CA ALA A 107 11.38 1.83 13.63
C ALA A 107 12.57 2.66 13.10
N ALA A 108 12.55 3.00 11.81
CA ALA A 108 13.52 3.90 11.18
C ALA A 108 13.28 5.39 11.49
N GLY A 109 12.17 5.73 12.17
CA GLY A 109 11.80 7.10 12.50
C GLY A 109 11.34 7.95 11.31
N ILE A 110 10.86 7.30 10.23
CA ILE A 110 10.27 7.95 9.06
C ILE A 110 8.80 8.32 9.34
N LEU A 111 8.09 7.45 10.04
CA LEU A 111 6.73 7.70 10.50
C LEU A 111 6.75 8.16 11.96
N GLU A 112 5.96 9.18 12.28
CA GLU A 112 5.74 9.54 13.68
C GLU A 112 5.06 8.37 14.42
N PRO A 113 5.45 8.08 15.67
CA PRO A 113 4.65 7.20 16.51
C PRO A 113 3.26 7.82 16.62
N HIS A 114 2.20 7.05 16.39
CA HIS A 114 0.86 7.54 16.70
C HIS A 114 0.86 7.95 18.18
N GLY A 115 0.79 9.25 18.44
CA GLY A 115 0.46 9.76 19.75
C GLY A 115 -0.90 9.16 20.09
N GLY A 116 -0.91 8.21 21.01
CA GLY A 116 -2.14 7.82 21.68
C GLY A 116 -2.65 9.08 22.37
N GLY A 117 -3.61 9.75 21.73
CA GLY A 117 -4.39 10.77 22.39
C GLY A 117 -5.13 10.06 23.52
N GLU A 118 -4.59 10.17 24.72
CA GLU A 118 -5.40 10.13 25.93
C GLU A 118 -6.47 11.20 25.74
N VAL A 119 -7.67 10.74 25.39
CA VAL A 119 -8.88 11.52 25.67
C VAL A 119 -9.08 11.35 27.16
N GLU A 120 -8.52 12.27 27.96
CA GLU A 120 -8.92 12.42 29.35
C GLU A 120 -10.42 12.80 29.40
N PRO A 121 -11.16 12.29 30.41
CA PRO A 121 -12.61 12.38 30.52
C PRO A 121 -13.17 13.80 30.68
#